data_AF-A0A969M4G4-F1
#
_entry.id   AF-A0A969M4G4-F1
#
_cell.length_a   1.000
_cell.length_b   1.000
_cell.length_c   1.000
_cell.angle_alpha   90.00
_cell.angle_beta   90.00
_cell.angle_gamma   90.00
#
_symmetry.space_group_name_H-M   'P 1'
#
loop_
_entity.id
_entity.type
_entity.pdbx_description
1 polymer ?
#
loop_
_entity_poly.entity_id
_entity_poly.type
_entity_poly.pdbx_seq_one_letter_code
_entity_poly.pdbx_strand_id
1 'polypeptide(L)'
;MGSRQLTVGGNNQTTGVSGVISDCGPTSNECGATLANSGGSLIKAGTGTLTLSGTNTYTGATQVDDGGLIVDGSIATSSGLTVDAGGTVGGTGTLPTTVINGTLAPGNSIGTITVAGNLTFGAGSIYAVEVSPAAADRTNATGSATLAGIVQATFASGTYVTRQHTILHADGGLGGTTFASLSTVALPAGLAAALSYGTNDVFLDLTAQLGLDTAGLGGNQQNVAGAINSYFNGGGALPPGFLPLFDLNGGALSSALSQLSGEATTGAQQAGAQLTNQFLSLMLDPFAVGRGSTIGGVPGTGSALALAPESGLPPEAALAFAKVKKAPPSTAPAAMAPSWSAWGGPFGGTGKIEGDASTGSSDLRTNTGGFAAGIDYLVAPDTVVGFALAGGVTKWDIAAGLGGGSSDAFQAGAYAVTRPGRGTSPAL
;
A
#
# COMPACT_ATOMS: atom_id res chain seq x y z
N MET A 1 -9.21 -5.47 -60.35
CA MET A 1 -10.29 -6.40 -59.92
C MET A 1 -11.54 -6.33 -60.80
N GLY A 2 -11.96 -5.17 -61.30
CA GLY A 2 -13.28 -5.02 -61.92
C GLY A 2 -14.38 -5.41 -60.91
N SER A 3 -15.52 -5.93 -61.36
CA SER A 3 -16.65 -6.34 -60.50
C SER A 3 -16.47 -7.71 -59.80
N ARG A 4 -15.24 -8.23 -59.74
CA ARG A 4 -14.96 -9.58 -59.21
C ARG A 4 -14.75 -9.54 -57.69
N GLN A 5 -15.07 -10.65 -57.05
CA GLN A 5 -14.73 -10.91 -55.65
C GLN A 5 -13.31 -11.51 -55.56
N LEU A 6 -12.49 -10.93 -54.68
CA LEU A 6 -11.22 -11.48 -54.25
C LEU A 6 -11.42 -12.13 -52.86
N THR A 7 -11.15 -13.43 -52.73
CA THR A 7 -11.19 -14.11 -51.43
C THR A 7 -9.77 -14.48 -51.00
N VAL A 8 -9.38 -14.10 -49.79
CA VAL A 8 -8.03 -14.28 -49.25
C VAL A 8 -8.10 -14.99 -47.89
N GLY A 9 -7.12 -15.84 -47.59
CA GLY A 9 -6.97 -16.49 -46.28
C GLY A 9 -7.61 -17.88 -46.15
N GLY A 10 -8.21 -18.43 -47.20
CA GLY A 10 -8.80 -19.79 -47.20
C GLY A 10 -7.81 -20.94 -46.94
N ASN A 11 -6.51 -20.67 -46.92
CA ASN A 11 -5.45 -21.60 -46.52
C ASN A 11 -5.02 -21.43 -45.05
N ASN A 12 -5.70 -20.58 -44.27
CA ASN A 12 -5.42 -20.26 -42.87
C ASN A 12 -4.05 -19.64 -42.60
N GLN A 13 -3.37 -19.14 -43.63
CA GLN A 13 -2.06 -18.50 -43.49
C GLN A 13 -2.17 -16.99 -43.28
N THR A 14 -1.22 -16.42 -42.53
CA THR A 14 -1.05 -14.98 -42.44
C THR A 14 -0.37 -14.43 -43.69
N THR A 15 -0.95 -13.38 -44.29
CA THR A 15 -0.51 -12.77 -45.55
C THR A 15 -0.51 -11.26 -45.43
N GLY A 16 0.51 -10.59 -45.97
CA GLY A 16 0.57 -9.12 -46.06
C GLY A 16 0.48 -8.64 -47.51
N VAL A 17 -0.25 -7.56 -47.75
CA VAL A 17 -0.31 -6.85 -49.02
C VAL A 17 0.10 -5.40 -48.79
N SER A 18 1.30 -5.06 -49.27
CA SER A 18 1.83 -3.69 -49.22
C SER A 18 1.49 -2.84 -50.43
N GLY A 19 1.03 -3.47 -51.52
CA GLY A 19 0.55 -2.79 -52.72
C GLY A 19 -0.89 -2.30 -52.58
N VAL A 20 -1.45 -1.87 -53.72
CA VAL A 20 -2.83 -1.41 -53.84
C VAL A 20 -3.68 -2.51 -54.45
N ILE A 21 -4.73 -2.94 -53.75
CA ILE A 21 -5.83 -3.69 -54.34
C ILE A 21 -6.77 -2.66 -54.99
N SER A 22 -6.96 -2.75 -56.30
CA SER A 22 -7.78 -1.83 -57.09
C SER A 22 -8.73 -2.58 -58.01
N ASP A 23 -9.96 -2.08 -58.16
CA ASP A 23 -10.90 -2.46 -59.21
C ASP A 23 -10.90 -1.51 -60.40
N CYS A 24 -9.98 -0.53 -60.40
CA CYS A 24 -9.86 0.55 -61.35
C CYS A 24 -11.00 1.59 -61.24
N GLY A 25 -11.79 1.55 -60.17
CA GLY A 25 -12.85 2.52 -59.88
C GLY A 25 -14.00 2.54 -60.90
N PRO A 26 -15.07 3.31 -60.61
CA PRO A 26 -16.25 3.38 -61.47
C PRO A 26 -16.02 4.17 -62.78
N THR A 27 -14.90 4.89 -62.90
CA THR A 27 -14.66 5.86 -63.99
C THR A 27 -13.35 5.70 -64.74
N SER A 28 -12.50 4.70 -64.45
CA SER A 28 -11.25 4.58 -65.20
C SER A 28 -11.43 3.86 -66.54
N ASN A 29 -10.84 4.44 -67.57
CA ASN A 29 -10.61 3.78 -68.86
C ASN A 29 -9.48 2.74 -68.77
N GLU A 30 -8.84 2.58 -67.61
CA GLU A 30 -7.62 1.78 -67.40
C GLU A 30 -7.89 0.27 -67.43
N CYS A 31 -9.14 -0.15 -67.19
CA CYS A 31 -9.51 -1.57 -67.16
C CYS A 31 -10.52 -1.98 -68.25
N GLY A 32 -10.78 -1.10 -69.22
CA GLY A 32 -11.48 -1.43 -70.47
C GLY A 32 -12.92 -1.98 -70.32
N ALA A 33 -13.53 -1.87 -69.15
CA ALA A 33 -14.82 -2.45 -68.84
C ALA A 33 -15.82 -1.38 -68.40
N THR A 34 -16.99 -1.35 -69.04
CA THR A 34 -18.19 -0.71 -68.51
C THR A 34 -18.61 -1.53 -67.29
N LEU A 35 -18.15 -1.14 -66.10
CA LEU A 35 -18.49 -1.87 -64.88
C LEU A 35 -19.98 -1.69 -64.59
N ALA A 36 -20.69 -2.80 -64.42
CA ALA A 36 -21.97 -2.79 -63.71
C ALA A 36 -21.73 -2.13 -62.34
N ASN A 37 -22.72 -1.42 -61.81
CA ASN A 37 -22.70 -0.57 -60.60
C ASN A 37 -22.18 -1.18 -59.27
N SER A 38 -21.47 -2.31 -59.31
CA SER A 38 -20.81 -2.97 -58.18
C SER A 38 -19.32 -3.11 -58.48
N GLY A 39 -18.50 -2.36 -57.75
CA GLY A 39 -17.04 -2.51 -57.73
C GLY A 39 -16.59 -3.88 -57.22
N GLY A 40 -15.28 -4.12 -57.27
CA GLY A 40 -14.69 -5.38 -56.81
C GLY A 40 -14.75 -5.52 -55.29
N SER A 41 -15.13 -6.69 -54.80
CA SER A 41 -15.28 -6.97 -53.36
C SER A 41 -14.13 -7.80 -52.80
N LEU A 42 -13.86 -7.65 -51.51
CA LEU A 42 -12.85 -8.42 -50.78
C LEU A 42 -13.51 -9.26 -49.69
N ILE A 43 -13.22 -10.55 -49.65
CA ILE A 43 -13.55 -11.44 -48.53
C ILE A 43 -12.27 -11.92 -47.87
N LYS A 44 -12.15 -11.69 -46.56
CA LYS A 44 -11.16 -12.30 -45.71
C LYS A 44 -11.78 -13.52 -45.03
N ALA A 45 -11.31 -14.71 -45.39
CA ALA A 45 -11.75 -16.00 -44.84
C ALA A 45 -10.61 -16.71 -44.11
N GLY A 46 -10.94 -17.77 -43.36
CA GLY A 46 -10.00 -18.63 -42.63
C GLY A 46 -9.32 -17.96 -41.43
N THR A 47 -8.64 -18.75 -40.60
CA THR A 47 -8.17 -18.32 -39.28
C THR A 47 -6.91 -17.45 -39.30
N GLY A 48 -6.23 -17.32 -40.44
CA GLY A 48 -5.03 -16.50 -40.60
C GLY A 48 -5.34 -14.99 -40.58
N THR A 49 -4.28 -14.17 -40.62
CA THR A 49 -4.42 -12.70 -40.67
C THR A 49 -4.06 -12.15 -42.06
N LEU A 50 -4.89 -11.27 -42.61
CA LEU A 50 -4.54 -10.45 -43.77
C LEU A 50 -4.18 -9.04 -43.31
N THR A 51 -2.97 -8.59 -43.63
CA THR A 51 -2.54 -7.20 -43.38
C THR A 51 -2.56 -6.40 -44.68
N LEU A 52 -3.29 -5.28 -44.69
CA LEU A 52 -3.35 -4.33 -45.79
C LEU A 52 -2.68 -3.01 -45.37
N SER A 53 -1.46 -2.75 -45.86
CA SER A 53 -0.72 -1.54 -45.51
C SER A 53 -0.77 -0.44 -46.59
N GLY A 54 -1.23 -0.76 -47.81
CA GLY A 54 -1.43 0.19 -48.89
C GLY A 54 -2.79 0.91 -48.84
N THR A 55 -2.94 1.97 -49.64
CA THR A 55 -4.23 2.62 -49.90
C THR A 55 -4.98 1.84 -50.97
N ASN A 56 -5.86 0.94 -50.55
CA ASN A 56 -6.66 0.14 -51.47
C ASN A 56 -7.82 0.98 -52.03
N THR A 57 -8.10 0.80 -53.32
CA THR A 57 -9.03 1.63 -54.08
C THR A 57 -10.16 0.83 -54.72
N TYR A 58 -10.38 -0.42 -54.30
CA TYR A 58 -11.54 -1.20 -54.73
C TYR A 58 -12.81 -0.63 -54.08
N THR A 59 -13.91 -0.65 -54.83
CA THR A 59 -15.14 0.06 -54.44
C THR A 59 -16.28 -0.87 -54.02
N GLY A 60 -16.13 -2.19 -54.19
CA GLY A 60 -17.05 -3.18 -53.64
C GLY A 60 -16.89 -3.38 -52.13
N ALA A 61 -17.81 -4.13 -51.54
CA ALA A 61 -17.83 -4.36 -50.09
C ALA A 61 -16.63 -5.21 -49.62
N THR A 62 -16.26 -5.00 -48.36
CA THR A 62 -15.28 -5.81 -47.64
C THR A 62 -16.02 -6.67 -46.61
N GLN A 63 -15.74 -7.97 -46.57
CA GLN A 63 -16.28 -8.89 -45.58
C GLN A 63 -15.14 -9.62 -44.88
N VAL A 64 -15.23 -9.76 -43.55
CA VAL A 64 -14.32 -10.56 -42.74
C VAL A 64 -15.13 -11.69 -42.12
N ASP A 65 -15.07 -12.86 -42.75
CA ASP A 65 -15.82 -14.04 -42.33
C ASP A 65 -15.18 -14.68 -41.08
N ASP A 66 -13.84 -14.71 -41.05
CA ASP A 66 -13.06 -15.35 -39.97
C ASP A 66 -11.61 -14.81 -39.93
N GLY A 67 -10.93 -15.04 -38.81
CA GLY A 67 -9.55 -14.63 -38.56
C GLY A 67 -9.38 -13.10 -38.51
N GLY A 68 -8.19 -12.62 -38.88
CA GLY A 68 -7.85 -11.19 -38.75
C GLY A 68 -7.77 -10.43 -40.07
N LEU A 69 -8.30 -9.21 -40.12
CA LEU A 69 -8.00 -8.19 -41.11
C LEU A 69 -7.34 -6.99 -40.41
N ILE A 70 -6.04 -6.80 -40.60
CA ILE A 70 -5.31 -5.63 -40.11
C ILE A 70 -5.22 -4.61 -41.22
N VAL A 71 -5.79 -3.42 -41.01
CA VAL A 71 -5.73 -2.30 -41.95
C VAL A 71 -4.79 -1.25 -41.36
N ASP A 72 -3.57 -1.20 -41.85
CA ASP A 72 -2.60 -0.15 -41.52
C ASP A 72 -2.59 0.97 -42.57
N GLY A 73 -3.07 0.68 -43.78
CA GLY A 73 -3.29 1.63 -44.85
C GLY A 73 -4.72 2.17 -44.89
N SER A 74 -5.40 2.02 -46.02
CA SER A 74 -6.79 2.45 -46.16
C SER A 74 -7.60 1.49 -47.03
N ILE A 75 -8.85 1.26 -46.64
CA ILE A 75 -9.91 0.64 -47.44
C ILE A 75 -11.16 1.54 -47.48
N ALA A 76 -11.01 2.84 -47.19
CA ALA A 76 -12.11 3.79 -47.05
C ALA A 76 -13.00 3.96 -48.31
N THR A 77 -12.50 3.55 -49.48
CA THR A 77 -13.22 3.60 -50.75
C THR A 77 -14.18 2.41 -50.95
N SER A 78 -14.05 1.36 -50.14
CA SER A 78 -14.99 0.24 -50.14
C SER A 78 -16.39 0.72 -49.78
N SER A 79 -17.42 0.15 -50.41
CA SER A 79 -18.80 0.52 -50.14
C SER A 79 -19.28 0.18 -48.72
N GLY A 80 -18.53 -0.63 -47.98
CA GLY A 80 -18.76 -0.92 -46.57
C GLY A 80 -17.92 -2.10 -46.10
N LEU A 81 -17.72 -2.18 -44.78
CA LEU A 81 -17.05 -3.29 -44.12
C LEU A 81 -18.03 -4.02 -43.20
N THR A 82 -18.15 -5.33 -43.34
CA THR A 82 -18.84 -6.20 -42.37
C THR A 82 -17.85 -7.19 -41.77
N VAL A 83 -17.79 -7.24 -40.45
CA VAL A 83 -16.98 -8.20 -39.69
C VAL A 83 -17.91 -9.20 -39.04
N ASP A 84 -17.94 -10.43 -39.54
CA ASP A 84 -18.86 -11.45 -39.05
C ASP A 84 -18.37 -12.09 -37.74
N ALA A 85 -19.24 -12.90 -37.13
CA ALA A 85 -18.91 -13.63 -35.91
C ALA A 85 -17.78 -14.63 -36.20
N GLY A 86 -16.59 -14.35 -35.66
CA GLY A 86 -15.33 -15.07 -35.94
C GLY A 86 -14.26 -14.17 -36.56
N GLY A 87 -14.68 -13.12 -37.25
CA GLY A 87 -13.80 -12.10 -37.80
C GLY A 87 -13.30 -11.11 -36.74
N THR A 88 -12.09 -10.60 -36.96
CA THR A 88 -11.50 -9.47 -36.24
C THR A 88 -10.98 -8.46 -37.24
N VAL A 89 -11.31 -7.18 -37.07
CA VAL A 89 -10.63 -6.10 -37.79
C VAL A 89 -9.80 -5.25 -36.82
N GLY A 90 -8.62 -4.81 -37.25
CA GLY A 90 -7.73 -3.97 -36.45
C GLY A 90 -6.76 -3.15 -37.28
N GLY A 91 -5.68 -2.64 -36.65
CA GLY A 91 -4.67 -1.79 -37.27
C GLY A 91 -4.89 -0.29 -37.03
N THR A 92 -4.04 0.54 -37.65
CA THR A 92 -4.04 2.01 -37.43
C THR A 92 -4.61 2.82 -38.61
N GLY A 93 -5.19 2.14 -39.60
CA GLY A 93 -5.59 2.71 -40.87
C GLY A 93 -6.99 3.32 -40.88
N THR A 94 -7.52 3.47 -42.10
CA THR A 94 -8.89 3.99 -42.35
C THR A 94 -9.81 2.92 -42.94
N LEU A 95 -10.92 2.68 -42.26
CA LEU A 95 -12.03 1.81 -42.64
C LEU A 95 -13.16 2.63 -43.30
N PRO A 96 -14.00 2.03 -44.16
CA PRO A 96 -15.25 2.66 -44.63
C PRO A 96 -16.32 2.62 -43.53
N THR A 97 -17.58 2.93 -43.87
CA THR A 97 -18.72 2.60 -42.98
C THR A 97 -18.66 1.12 -42.58
N THR A 98 -18.71 0.85 -41.28
CA THR A 98 -18.33 -0.45 -40.70
C THR A 98 -19.41 -1.02 -39.79
N VAL A 99 -19.72 -2.30 -39.96
CA VAL A 99 -20.57 -3.11 -39.08
C VAL A 99 -19.75 -4.22 -38.44
N ILE A 100 -19.74 -4.28 -37.11
CA ILE A 100 -18.99 -5.26 -36.33
C ILE A 100 -19.97 -6.24 -35.68
N ASN A 101 -19.96 -7.50 -36.11
CA ASN A 101 -20.60 -8.63 -35.44
C ASN A 101 -19.57 -9.53 -34.73
N GLY A 102 -18.30 -9.47 -35.15
CA GLY A 102 -17.14 -10.08 -34.49
C GLY A 102 -16.40 -9.08 -33.60
N THR A 103 -15.11 -8.88 -33.85
CA THR A 103 -14.24 -8.03 -33.02
C THR A 103 -13.69 -6.82 -33.79
N LEU A 104 -13.70 -5.65 -33.16
CA LEU A 104 -12.87 -4.50 -33.55
C LEU A 104 -11.77 -4.33 -32.51
N ALA A 105 -10.51 -4.40 -32.93
CA ALA A 105 -9.31 -4.26 -32.10
C ALA A 105 -8.42 -3.14 -32.69
N PRO A 106 -8.64 -1.87 -32.34
CA PRO A 106 -7.86 -0.75 -32.90
C PRO A 106 -6.38 -0.85 -32.57
N GLY A 107 -5.55 -0.35 -33.48
CA GLY A 107 -4.13 -0.20 -33.24
C GLY A 107 -3.28 -1.43 -33.55
N ASN A 108 -1.99 -1.26 -33.26
CA ASN A 108 -0.98 -2.31 -33.12
C ASN A 108 -0.38 -2.21 -31.69
N SER A 109 -1.22 -1.86 -30.71
CA SER A 109 -0.93 -1.84 -29.26
C SER A 109 0.13 -0.81 -28.81
N ILE A 110 -0.15 0.47 -28.52
CA ILE A 110 -1.41 1.25 -28.54
C ILE A 110 -1.55 2.02 -29.86
N GLY A 111 -2.76 2.14 -30.42
CA GLY A 111 -3.01 2.91 -31.63
C GLY A 111 -4.44 3.43 -31.83
N THR A 112 -4.64 4.17 -32.92
CA THR A 112 -5.95 4.69 -33.31
C THR A 112 -6.34 4.18 -34.68
N ILE A 113 -7.58 3.71 -34.82
CA ILE A 113 -8.19 3.38 -36.12
C ILE A 113 -9.29 4.38 -36.46
N THR A 114 -9.42 4.72 -37.74
CA THR A 114 -10.45 5.65 -38.21
C THR A 114 -11.51 4.93 -39.02
N VAL A 115 -12.78 5.22 -38.78
CA VAL A 115 -13.94 4.80 -39.57
C VAL A 115 -14.46 6.03 -40.31
N ALA A 116 -14.24 6.07 -41.63
CA ALA A 116 -14.71 7.13 -42.52
C ALA A 116 -16.20 6.94 -42.85
N GLY A 117 -17.05 7.10 -41.84
CA GLY A 117 -18.49 6.90 -41.92
C GLY A 117 -19.09 6.46 -40.60
N ASN A 118 -20.24 5.79 -40.68
CA ASN A 118 -20.91 5.26 -39.49
C ASN A 118 -20.22 3.99 -38.99
N LEU A 119 -20.22 3.80 -37.68
CA LEU A 119 -19.77 2.59 -37.00
C LEU A 119 -20.95 1.94 -36.28
N THR A 120 -21.17 0.64 -36.49
CA THR A 120 -22.24 -0.11 -35.80
C THR A 120 -21.66 -1.35 -35.15
N PHE A 121 -21.85 -1.48 -33.84
CA PHE A 121 -21.57 -2.71 -33.09
C PHE A 121 -22.86 -3.53 -32.96
N GLY A 122 -22.79 -4.82 -33.28
CA GLY A 122 -23.86 -5.79 -33.06
C GLY A 122 -23.86 -6.32 -31.62
N ALA A 123 -24.96 -6.93 -31.17
CA ALA A 123 -25.11 -7.39 -29.79
C ALA A 123 -24.09 -8.45 -29.32
N GLY A 124 -23.53 -9.23 -30.24
CA GLY A 124 -22.49 -10.24 -29.96
C GLY A 124 -21.06 -9.75 -30.18
N SER A 125 -20.88 -8.46 -30.52
CA SER A 125 -19.57 -7.93 -30.89
C SER A 125 -18.68 -7.63 -29.68
N ILE A 126 -17.38 -7.61 -29.93
CA ILE A 126 -16.35 -7.23 -28.96
C ILE A 126 -15.62 -5.98 -29.48
N TYR A 127 -15.59 -4.94 -28.65
CA TYR A 127 -14.66 -3.83 -28.81
C TYR A 127 -13.44 -4.06 -27.92
N ALA A 128 -12.36 -4.57 -28.52
CA ALA A 128 -11.13 -4.89 -27.81
C ALA A 128 -10.21 -3.66 -27.80
N VAL A 129 -9.85 -3.20 -26.61
CA VAL A 129 -8.97 -2.05 -26.43
C VAL A 129 -7.83 -2.41 -25.50
N GLU A 130 -6.62 -2.04 -25.86
CA GLU A 130 -5.46 -2.12 -24.99
C GLU A 130 -5.26 -0.79 -24.27
N VAL A 131 -4.80 -0.87 -23.03
CA VAL A 131 -4.60 0.27 -22.15
C VAL A 131 -3.20 0.16 -21.57
N SER A 132 -2.49 1.26 -21.57
CA SER A 132 -1.17 1.41 -20.96
C SER A 132 -1.22 2.55 -19.95
N PRO A 133 -0.20 2.66 -19.06
CA PRO A 133 -0.02 3.81 -18.16
C PRO A 133 -0.25 5.20 -18.78
N ALA A 134 0.10 5.36 -20.06
CA ALA A 134 0.13 6.65 -20.74
C ALA A 134 -0.98 6.84 -21.79
N ALA A 135 -1.49 5.75 -22.38
CA ALA A 135 -2.38 5.80 -23.54
C ALA A 135 -3.29 4.59 -23.60
N ALA A 136 -4.39 4.69 -24.36
CA ALA A 136 -5.29 3.58 -24.67
C ALA A 136 -5.59 3.55 -26.16
N ASP A 137 -5.97 2.39 -26.67
CA ASP A 137 -6.47 2.25 -28.03
C ASP A 137 -7.71 3.10 -28.24
N ARG A 138 -7.87 3.58 -29.48
CA ARG A 138 -8.98 4.46 -29.83
C ARG A 138 -9.58 4.19 -31.20
N THR A 139 -10.90 4.32 -31.31
CA THR A 139 -11.59 4.41 -32.60
C THR A 139 -12.20 5.79 -32.79
N ASN A 140 -11.94 6.39 -33.95
CA ASN A 140 -12.60 7.63 -34.37
C ASN A 140 -13.55 7.34 -35.55
N ALA A 141 -14.84 7.60 -35.39
CA ALA A 141 -15.81 7.55 -36.47
C ALA A 141 -16.16 8.98 -36.92
N THR A 142 -16.06 9.26 -38.22
CA THR A 142 -16.46 10.57 -38.78
C THR A 142 -17.98 10.69 -38.95
N GLY A 143 -18.71 9.59 -38.76
CA GLY A 143 -20.17 9.54 -38.69
C GLY A 143 -20.66 9.27 -37.28
N SER A 144 -21.85 8.69 -37.17
CA SER A 144 -22.42 8.22 -35.90
C SER A 144 -21.85 6.87 -35.48
N ALA A 145 -21.84 6.58 -34.18
CA ALA A 145 -21.56 5.25 -33.64
C ALA A 145 -22.79 4.69 -32.94
N THR A 146 -23.22 3.48 -33.32
CA THR A 146 -24.27 2.72 -32.63
C THR A 146 -23.61 1.61 -31.84
N LEU A 147 -23.77 1.63 -30.52
CA LEU A 147 -23.08 0.78 -29.56
C LEU A 147 -24.00 -0.36 -29.09
N ALA A 148 -23.47 -1.58 -29.11
CA ALA A 148 -24.01 -2.79 -28.50
C ALA A 148 -22.82 -3.70 -28.16
N GLY A 149 -23.05 -4.95 -27.76
CA GLY A 149 -21.95 -5.86 -27.44
C GLY A 149 -21.16 -5.43 -26.21
N ILE A 150 -19.89 -5.82 -26.12
CA ILE A 150 -19.06 -5.58 -24.92
C ILE A 150 -17.77 -4.81 -25.25
N VAL A 151 -17.24 -4.10 -24.26
CA VAL A 151 -15.85 -3.64 -24.28
C VAL A 151 -14.98 -4.66 -23.55
N GLN A 152 -13.88 -5.08 -24.17
CA GLN A 152 -12.84 -5.86 -23.52
C GLN A 152 -11.59 -5.00 -23.41
N ALA A 153 -11.24 -4.57 -22.19
CA ALA A 153 -10.07 -3.76 -21.93
C ALA A 153 -8.91 -4.62 -21.39
N THR A 154 -7.79 -4.64 -22.10
CA THR A 154 -6.57 -5.35 -21.70
C THR A 154 -5.53 -4.35 -21.22
N PHE A 155 -5.08 -4.49 -19.97
CA PHE A 155 -4.15 -3.57 -19.35
C PHE A 155 -2.72 -4.09 -19.46
N ALA A 156 -1.84 -3.29 -20.05
CA ALA A 156 -0.40 -3.53 -20.04
C ALA A 156 0.14 -3.37 -18.62
N SER A 157 1.25 -4.05 -18.32
CA SER A 157 1.94 -3.89 -17.05
C SER A 157 2.39 -2.44 -16.87
N GLY A 158 2.21 -1.91 -15.67
CA GLY A 158 2.74 -0.62 -15.29
C GLY A 158 1.77 0.18 -14.44
N THR A 159 2.17 1.42 -14.20
CA THR A 159 1.53 2.29 -13.23
C THR A 159 0.54 3.26 -13.89
N TYR A 160 -0.74 3.16 -13.53
CA TYR A 160 -1.78 3.99 -14.11
C TYR A 160 -2.00 5.26 -13.28
N VAL A 161 -1.65 6.41 -13.87
CA VAL A 161 -1.93 7.74 -13.30
C VAL A 161 -3.08 8.44 -14.00
N THR A 162 -3.30 8.10 -15.27
CA THR A 162 -4.42 8.58 -16.07
C THR A 162 -5.70 7.87 -15.62
N ARG A 163 -6.73 8.64 -15.29
CA ARG A 163 -7.99 8.11 -14.76
C ARG A 163 -9.09 7.97 -15.78
N GLN A 164 -8.94 8.57 -16.93
CA GLN A 164 -9.93 8.55 -17.97
C GLN A 164 -9.24 8.45 -19.32
N HIS A 165 -9.63 7.46 -20.09
CA HIS A 165 -9.16 7.25 -21.45
C HIS A 165 -10.35 7.35 -22.40
N THR A 166 -10.31 8.25 -23.39
CA THR A 166 -11.28 8.22 -24.48
C THR A 166 -10.95 7.07 -25.41
N ILE A 167 -11.78 6.04 -25.41
CA ILE A 167 -11.59 4.84 -26.23
C ILE A 167 -12.37 4.93 -27.54
N LEU A 168 -13.49 5.65 -27.61
CA LEU A 168 -14.22 5.84 -28.86
C LEU A 168 -14.70 7.28 -28.98
N HIS A 169 -14.60 7.84 -30.19
CA HIS A 169 -15.20 9.11 -30.55
C HIS A 169 -15.99 8.98 -31.85
N ALA A 170 -17.16 9.63 -31.91
CA ALA A 170 -17.99 9.67 -33.11
C ALA A 170 -18.50 11.10 -33.36
N ASP A 171 -18.14 11.70 -34.50
CA ASP A 171 -18.53 13.08 -34.85
C ASP A 171 -20.06 13.23 -34.91
N GLY A 172 -20.75 12.19 -35.40
CA GLY A 172 -22.22 12.12 -35.47
C GLY A 172 -22.91 11.70 -34.16
N GLY A 173 -22.15 11.49 -33.09
CA GLY A 173 -22.64 11.11 -31.76
C GLY A 173 -22.93 9.61 -31.60
N LEU A 174 -23.29 9.22 -30.37
CA LEU A 174 -23.52 7.82 -29.97
C LEU A 174 -24.98 7.35 -30.13
N GLY A 175 -25.88 8.22 -30.62
CA GLY A 175 -27.30 7.88 -30.81
C GLY A 175 -28.06 7.48 -29.54
N GLY A 176 -27.55 7.82 -28.34
CA GLY A 176 -28.11 7.40 -27.05
C GLY A 176 -27.87 5.93 -26.70
N THR A 177 -26.99 5.25 -27.44
CA THR A 177 -26.65 3.84 -27.22
C THR A 177 -25.40 3.69 -26.34
N THR A 178 -25.27 2.53 -25.69
CA THR A 178 -24.12 2.18 -24.83
C THR A 178 -23.70 0.73 -25.08
N PHE A 179 -22.46 0.40 -24.76
CA PHE A 179 -22.05 -1.01 -24.67
C PHE A 179 -22.81 -1.70 -23.53
N ALA A 180 -23.05 -3.01 -23.65
CA ALA A 180 -23.80 -3.78 -22.67
C ALA A 180 -22.99 -4.06 -21.38
N SER A 181 -21.68 -4.23 -21.49
CA SER A 181 -20.79 -4.46 -20.35
C SER A 181 -19.32 -4.16 -20.66
N LEU A 182 -18.52 -4.08 -19.60
CA LEU A 182 -17.06 -4.03 -19.63
C LEU A 182 -16.48 -5.32 -19.04
N SER A 183 -15.51 -5.91 -19.72
CA SER A 183 -14.65 -6.98 -19.21
C SER A 183 -13.21 -6.49 -19.18
N THR A 184 -12.49 -6.76 -18.10
CA THR A 184 -11.09 -6.33 -17.95
C THR A 184 -10.15 -7.51 -17.85
N VAL A 185 -8.98 -7.40 -18.49
CA VAL A 185 -7.90 -8.38 -18.43
C VAL A 185 -6.66 -7.69 -17.88
N ALA A 186 -6.02 -8.30 -16.88
CA ALA A 186 -4.80 -7.80 -16.23
C ALA A 186 -4.91 -6.39 -15.61
N LEU A 187 -6.11 -5.96 -15.22
CA LEU A 187 -6.31 -4.73 -14.45
C LEU A 187 -5.59 -4.84 -13.08
N PRO A 188 -4.79 -3.83 -12.67
CA PRO A 188 -4.18 -3.81 -11.34
C PRO A 188 -5.22 -3.94 -10.22
N ALA A 189 -4.95 -4.76 -9.22
CA ALA A 189 -5.92 -5.14 -8.19
C ALA A 189 -6.46 -3.95 -7.37
N GLY A 190 -5.65 -2.90 -7.20
CA GLY A 190 -6.04 -1.68 -6.52
C GLY A 190 -6.91 -0.74 -7.35
N LEU A 191 -7.20 -1.07 -8.62
CA LEU A 191 -7.99 -0.24 -9.52
C LEU A 191 -9.28 -0.95 -9.93
N ALA A 192 -10.35 -0.17 -10.08
CA ALA A 192 -11.58 -0.55 -10.72
C ALA A 192 -11.67 0.19 -12.05
N ALA A 193 -12.28 -0.45 -13.06
CA ALA A 193 -12.55 0.17 -14.34
C ALA A 193 -14.06 0.23 -14.59
N ALA A 194 -14.52 1.33 -15.18
CA ALA A 194 -15.91 1.52 -15.58
C ALA A 194 -15.99 2.24 -16.93
N LEU A 195 -17.13 2.10 -17.61
CA LEU A 195 -17.42 2.89 -18.80
C LEU A 195 -18.27 4.10 -18.41
N SER A 196 -17.94 5.26 -18.97
CA SER A 196 -18.82 6.41 -19.00
C SER A 196 -18.97 6.96 -20.42
N TYR A 197 -20.01 7.76 -20.62
CA TYR A 197 -20.45 8.19 -21.94
C TYR A 197 -20.69 9.70 -21.96
N GLY A 198 -20.03 10.36 -22.90
CA GLY A 198 -20.36 11.73 -23.31
C GLY A 198 -21.32 11.72 -24.49
N THR A 199 -21.56 12.90 -25.08
CA THR A 199 -22.41 13.04 -26.28
C THR A 199 -21.81 12.30 -27.49
N ASN A 200 -20.48 12.36 -27.63
CA ASN A 200 -19.74 11.85 -28.78
C ASN A 200 -18.68 10.81 -28.39
N ASP A 201 -18.44 10.62 -27.10
CA ASP A 201 -17.27 9.90 -26.59
C ASP A 201 -17.66 8.75 -25.67
N VAL A 202 -16.94 7.64 -25.78
CA VAL A 202 -16.92 6.56 -24.80
C VAL A 202 -15.61 6.66 -24.03
N PHE A 203 -15.71 6.68 -22.71
CA PHE A 203 -14.58 6.75 -21.81
C PHE A 203 -14.42 5.45 -21.03
N LEU A 204 -13.16 5.05 -20.81
CA LEU A 204 -12.76 4.05 -19.83
C LEU A 204 -12.19 4.79 -18.61
N ASP A 205 -12.92 4.73 -17.50
CA ASP A 205 -12.58 5.39 -16.26
C ASP A 205 -11.92 4.42 -15.29
N LEU A 206 -10.84 4.86 -14.62
CA LEU A 206 -10.12 4.14 -13.60
C LEU A 206 -10.30 4.82 -12.24
N THR A 207 -10.76 4.04 -11.26
CA THR A 207 -10.94 4.47 -9.88
C THR A 207 -10.07 3.67 -8.93
N ALA A 208 -9.41 4.35 -8.00
CA ALA A 208 -8.68 3.73 -6.92
C ALA A 208 -9.63 3.05 -5.93
N GLN A 209 -9.33 1.81 -5.60
CA GLN A 209 -10.08 0.94 -4.70
C GLN A 209 -9.18 0.09 -3.79
N LEU A 210 -8.05 0.66 -3.35
CA LEU A 210 -7.16 -0.01 -2.40
C LEU A 210 -7.95 -0.46 -1.16
N GLY A 211 -7.78 -1.74 -0.81
CA GLY A 211 -8.35 -2.31 0.42
C GLY A 211 -9.87 -2.50 0.43
N LEU A 212 -10.55 -2.49 -0.72
CA LEU A 212 -11.99 -2.84 -0.77
C LEU A 212 -12.27 -4.32 -0.44
N ASP A 213 -11.31 -5.21 -0.65
CA ASP A 213 -11.34 -6.52 -0.01
C ASP A 213 -10.93 -6.35 1.46
N THR A 214 -11.90 -5.96 2.28
CA THR A 214 -11.72 -5.67 3.70
C THR A 214 -11.31 -6.89 4.54
N ALA A 215 -11.32 -8.09 3.95
CA ALA A 215 -10.91 -9.32 4.60
C ALA A 215 -9.41 -9.27 4.95
N GLY A 216 -9.12 -8.86 6.19
CA GLY A 216 -7.77 -8.89 6.76
C GLY A 216 -7.08 -7.52 6.89
N LEU A 217 -7.75 -6.41 6.56
CA LEU A 217 -7.23 -5.07 6.85
C LEU A 217 -7.78 -4.51 8.17
N GLY A 218 -6.89 -4.12 9.07
CA GLY A 218 -7.23 -3.39 10.30
C GLY A 218 -7.63 -1.94 10.03
N GLY A 219 -8.28 -1.29 10.99
CA GLY A 219 -8.85 0.06 10.85
C GLY A 219 -7.84 1.11 10.38
N ASN A 220 -6.61 1.10 10.90
CA ASN A 220 -5.56 2.02 10.46
C ASN A 220 -5.18 1.83 8.98
N GLN A 221 -5.06 0.58 8.53
CA GLN A 221 -4.75 0.26 7.13
C GLN A 221 -5.88 0.71 6.22
N GLN A 222 -7.14 0.49 6.63
CA GLN A 222 -8.32 0.95 5.90
C GLN A 222 -8.36 2.48 5.79
N ASN A 223 -8.02 3.21 6.87
CA ASN A 223 -7.97 4.67 6.86
C ASN A 223 -6.89 5.20 5.89
N VAL A 224 -5.70 4.59 5.87
CA VAL A 224 -4.63 4.95 4.93
C VAL A 224 -5.06 4.66 3.48
N ALA A 225 -5.58 3.47 3.21
CA ALA A 225 -6.08 3.10 1.89
C ALA A 225 -7.19 4.03 1.41
N GLY A 226 -8.15 4.35 2.29
CA GLY A 226 -9.24 5.29 2.05
C GLY A 226 -8.72 6.68 1.69
N ALA A 227 -7.73 7.21 2.44
CA ALA A 227 -7.13 8.51 2.15
C ALA A 227 -6.44 8.54 0.78
N ILE A 228 -5.69 7.50 0.42
CA ILE A 228 -5.05 7.37 -0.90
C ILE A 228 -6.10 7.30 -2.00
N ASN A 229 -7.14 6.47 -1.82
CA ASN A 229 -8.25 6.34 -2.76
C ASN A 229 -8.96 7.68 -2.96
N SER A 230 -9.29 8.40 -1.89
CA SER A 230 -9.95 9.71 -1.97
C SER A 230 -9.08 10.75 -2.67
N TYR A 231 -7.78 10.79 -2.39
CA TYR A 231 -6.87 11.72 -3.05
C TYR A 231 -6.75 11.44 -4.54
N PHE A 232 -6.57 10.17 -4.93
CA PHE A 232 -6.53 9.77 -6.33
C PHE A 232 -7.86 10.08 -7.01
N ASN A 233 -8.98 9.52 -6.52
CA ASN A 233 -10.30 9.69 -7.13
C ASN A 233 -10.74 11.17 -7.17
N GLY A 234 -10.27 12.02 -6.25
CA GLY A 234 -10.59 13.43 -6.17
C GLY A 234 -9.82 14.37 -7.11
N GLY A 235 -8.88 13.88 -7.93
CA GLY A 235 -8.09 14.76 -8.79
C GLY A 235 -6.59 14.67 -8.57
N GLY A 236 -6.14 14.19 -7.41
CA GLY A 236 -4.76 14.28 -6.94
C GLY A 236 -3.77 13.41 -7.72
N ALA A 237 -2.64 14.00 -8.13
CA ALA A 237 -1.52 13.25 -8.69
C ALA A 237 -0.73 12.59 -7.56
N LEU A 238 -0.76 11.26 -7.50
CA LEU A 238 0.00 10.51 -6.50
C LEU A 238 1.50 10.59 -6.79
N PRO A 239 2.35 10.80 -5.77
CA PRO A 239 3.79 10.66 -5.94
C PRO A 239 4.16 9.26 -6.44
N PRO A 240 5.21 9.11 -7.28
CA PRO A 240 5.57 7.84 -7.89
C PRO A 240 5.74 6.66 -6.91
N GLY A 241 6.21 6.93 -5.69
CA GLY A 241 6.39 5.89 -4.66
C GLY A 241 5.10 5.26 -4.13
N PHE A 242 3.93 5.88 -4.31
CA PHE A 242 2.64 5.32 -3.87
C PHE A 242 2.01 4.40 -4.92
N LEU A 243 2.48 4.48 -6.15
CA LEU A 243 1.83 3.81 -7.27
C LEU A 243 1.98 2.27 -7.26
N PRO A 244 3.10 1.69 -6.80
CA PRO A 244 3.20 0.23 -6.65
C PRO A 244 2.15 -0.38 -5.71
N LEU A 245 1.50 0.41 -4.84
CA LEU A 245 0.44 -0.08 -3.95
C LEU A 245 -0.75 -0.65 -4.73
N PHE A 246 -1.01 -0.14 -5.93
CA PHE A 246 -2.12 -0.58 -6.78
C PHE A 246 -1.92 -1.96 -7.40
N ASP A 247 -0.68 -2.46 -7.40
CA ASP A 247 -0.34 -3.80 -7.86
C ASP A 247 -0.33 -4.84 -6.71
N LEU A 248 -0.42 -4.38 -5.44
CA LEU A 248 -0.38 -5.24 -4.27
C LEU A 248 -1.78 -5.76 -3.89
N ASN A 249 -1.81 -6.95 -3.32
CA ASN A 249 -3.01 -7.55 -2.72
C ASN A 249 -2.67 -8.31 -1.43
N GLY A 250 -3.71 -8.71 -0.68
CA GLY A 250 -3.60 -9.54 0.51
C GLY A 250 -2.56 -9.04 1.53
N GLY A 251 -1.73 -9.96 2.03
CA GLY A 251 -0.72 -9.67 3.04
C GLY A 251 0.30 -8.60 2.61
N ALA A 252 0.71 -8.59 1.34
CA ALA A 252 1.68 -7.61 0.84
C ALA A 252 1.13 -6.18 0.89
N LEU A 253 -0.13 -6.00 0.51
CA LEU A 253 -0.82 -4.72 0.64
C LEU A 253 -0.96 -4.31 2.11
N SER A 254 -1.35 -5.24 2.99
CA SER A 254 -1.50 -4.96 4.42
C SER A 254 -0.19 -4.47 5.06
N SER A 255 0.95 -5.09 4.75
CA SER A 255 2.26 -4.69 5.27
C SER A 255 2.67 -3.31 4.76
N ALA A 256 2.43 -3.02 3.47
CA ALA A 256 2.73 -1.71 2.89
C ALA A 256 1.88 -0.60 3.53
N LEU A 257 0.58 -0.86 3.75
CA LEU A 257 -0.32 0.09 4.42
C LEU A 257 0.07 0.30 5.89
N SER A 258 0.52 -0.74 6.61
CA SER A 258 1.02 -0.61 7.99
C SER A 258 2.26 0.28 8.07
N GLN A 259 3.19 0.19 7.11
CA GLN A 259 4.34 1.09 7.05
C GLN A 259 3.91 2.56 6.89
N LEU A 260 2.88 2.80 6.07
CA LEU A 260 2.33 4.13 5.84
C LEU A 260 1.49 4.66 7.03
N SER A 261 1.00 3.78 7.91
CA SER A 261 0.27 4.18 9.13
C SER A 261 1.13 4.91 10.16
N GLY A 262 2.46 4.85 10.07
CA GLY A 262 3.37 5.60 10.95
C GLY A 262 3.50 5.04 12.38
N GLU A 263 3.01 3.84 12.63
CA GLU A 263 3.01 3.17 13.95
C GLU A 263 4.40 3.13 14.60
N ALA A 264 5.45 3.05 13.78
CA ALA A 264 6.85 2.95 14.18
C ALA A 264 7.29 3.98 15.24
N THR A 265 6.68 5.17 15.24
CA THR A 265 7.07 6.28 16.13
C THR A 265 6.59 6.16 17.57
N THR A 266 5.60 5.30 17.86
CA THR A 266 5.01 5.18 19.21
C THR A 266 5.84 4.32 20.17
N GLY A 267 6.68 3.41 19.64
CA GLY A 267 7.48 2.47 20.44
C GLY A 267 8.52 3.11 21.35
N ALA A 268 9.13 4.22 20.92
CA ALA A 268 10.16 4.93 21.69
C ALA A 268 9.65 5.49 23.03
N GLN A 269 8.40 5.97 23.05
CA GLN A 269 7.81 6.56 24.25
C GLN A 269 7.61 5.50 25.35
N GLN A 270 7.13 4.31 24.97
CA GLN A 270 6.90 3.21 25.90
C GLN A 270 8.20 2.69 26.51
N ALA A 271 9.25 2.53 25.69
CA ALA A 271 10.56 2.11 26.17
C ALA A 271 11.16 3.11 27.18
N GLY A 272 11.00 4.42 26.93
CA GLY A 272 11.43 5.47 27.84
C GLY A 272 10.65 5.50 29.16
N ALA A 273 9.33 5.32 29.11
CA ALA A 273 8.49 5.24 30.31
C ALA A 273 8.87 4.03 31.18
N GLN A 274 9.12 2.86 30.56
CA GLN A 274 9.57 1.66 31.27
C GLN A 274 10.92 1.87 31.96
N LEU A 275 11.91 2.44 31.27
CA LEU A 275 13.23 2.74 31.85
C LEU A 275 13.09 3.68 33.07
N THR A 276 12.24 4.71 32.93
CA THR A 276 11.97 5.68 34.00
C THR A 276 11.33 5.02 35.22
N ASN A 277 10.31 4.19 35.02
CA ASN A 277 9.67 3.47 36.13
C ASN A 277 10.62 2.53 36.86
N GLN A 278 11.54 1.87 36.14
CA GLN A 278 12.56 1.02 36.76
C GLN A 278 13.56 1.85 37.58
N PHE A 279 14.00 3.00 37.07
CA PHE A 279 14.84 3.93 37.83
C PHE A 279 14.14 4.43 39.09
N LEU A 280 12.87 4.85 39.00
CA LEU A 280 12.08 5.26 40.17
C LEU A 280 11.95 4.13 41.19
N SER A 281 11.69 2.90 40.73
CA SER A 281 11.57 1.73 41.61
C SER A 281 12.88 1.47 42.36
N LEU A 282 14.02 1.50 41.68
CA LEU A 282 15.32 1.30 42.32
C LEU A 282 15.68 2.48 43.24
N MET A 283 15.34 3.70 42.84
CA MET A 283 15.55 4.93 43.60
C MET A 283 14.73 4.98 44.91
N LEU A 284 13.60 4.27 44.98
CA LEU A 284 12.75 4.21 46.18
C LEU A 284 12.87 2.88 46.95
N ASP A 285 13.62 1.90 46.43
CA ASP A 285 13.77 0.58 47.04
C ASP A 285 14.55 0.65 48.37
N PRO A 286 13.92 0.33 49.52
CA PRO A 286 14.60 0.29 50.83
C PRO A 286 15.72 -0.75 50.92
N PHE A 287 15.71 -1.79 50.10
CA PHE A 287 16.62 -2.92 50.18
C PHE A 287 17.74 -2.87 49.13
N ALA A 288 17.84 -1.78 48.37
CA ALA A 288 18.90 -1.61 47.39
C ALA A 288 20.28 -1.77 48.07
N VAL A 289 21.15 -2.57 47.46
CA VAL A 289 22.46 -2.91 48.01
C VAL A 289 23.27 -1.64 48.32
N GLY A 290 23.72 -1.52 49.58
CA GLY A 290 24.46 -0.37 50.09
C GLY A 290 23.62 0.63 50.89
N ARG A 291 22.29 0.64 50.75
CA ARG A 291 21.42 1.51 51.58
C ARG A 291 21.44 1.09 53.05
N GLY A 292 21.45 2.08 53.94
CA GLY A 292 21.50 1.84 55.40
C GLY A 292 22.89 1.47 55.93
N SER A 293 23.88 1.26 55.06
CA SER A 293 25.29 1.11 55.45
C SER A 293 26.00 2.46 55.36
N THR A 294 26.68 2.86 56.41
CA THR A 294 27.48 4.09 56.43
C THR A 294 28.61 4.02 55.40
N ILE A 295 28.82 5.10 54.64
CA ILE A 295 29.92 5.20 53.66
C ILE A 295 31.26 4.96 54.36
N GLY A 296 32.01 3.94 53.95
CA GLY A 296 33.29 3.52 54.55
C GLY A 296 33.21 2.35 55.55
N GLY A 297 32.02 1.80 55.79
CA GLY A 297 31.81 0.60 56.60
C GLY A 297 32.16 -0.71 55.86
N VAL A 298 32.46 -1.77 56.62
CA VAL A 298 32.76 -3.11 56.07
C VAL A 298 31.50 -3.68 55.40
N PRO A 299 31.58 -4.27 54.19
CA PRO A 299 30.43 -4.94 53.57
C PRO A 299 29.87 -6.02 54.50
N GLY A 300 28.59 -5.92 54.88
CA GLY A 300 27.94 -6.87 55.78
C GLY A 300 27.87 -6.47 57.26
N THR A 301 28.35 -5.28 57.65
CA THR A 301 28.15 -4.73 59.01
C THR A 301 27.15 -3.57 59.06
N GLY A 302 26.31 -3.41 58.04
CA GLY A 302 25.25 -2.40 58.05
C GLY A 302 24.33 -2.65 59.25
N SER A 303 24.09 -1.61 60.06
CA SER A 303 22.98 -1.64 61.00
C SER A 303 21.74 -2.09 60.25
N ALA A 304 20.98 -3.00 60.84
CA ALA A 304 19.68 -3.38 60.31
C ALA A 304 18.95 -2.09 59.91
N LEU A 305 18.31 -2.08 58.73
CA LEU A 305 17.36 -1.04 58.37
C LEU A 305 16.60 -0.69 59.65
N ALA A 306 16.63 0.58 60.08
CA ALA A 306 16.19 1.04 61.40
C ALA A 306 14.66 0.92 61.60
N LEU A 307 14.08 -0.22 61.24
CA LEU A 307 12.70 -0.65 61.44
C LEU A 307 12.47 -1.24 62.84
N ALA A 308 13.48 -1.30 63.68
CA ALA A 308 13.34 -1.59 65.10
C ALA A 308 14.27 -0.67 65.90
N PRO A 309 13.80 -0.05 67.00
CA PRO A 309 14.72 0.50 67.98
C PRO A 309 15.56 -0.67 68.48
N GLU A 310 16.88 -0.59 68.38
CA GLU A 310 17.73 -1.52 69.10
C GLU A 310 17.41 -1.35 70.58
N SER A 311 16.64 -2.27 71.14
CA SER A 311 16.36 -2.32 72.56
C SER A 311 17.70 -2.54 73.24
N GLY A 312 18.28 -1.46 73.75
CA GLY A 312 19.51 -1.52 74.53
C GLY A 312 19.36 -2.58 75.60
N LEU A 313 20.39 -3.41 75.76
CA LEU A 313 20.46 -4.38 76.84
C LEU A 313 20.10 -3.69 78.17
N PRO A 314 19.29 -4.33 79.04
CA PRO A 314 19.02 -3.78 80.36
C PRO A 314 20.36 -3.45 81.06
N PRO A 315 20.45 -2.34 81.82
CA PRO A 315 21.72 -1.76 82.29
C PRO A 315 22.67 -2.76 82.96
N GLU A 316 22.09 -3.76 83.61
CA GLU A 316 22.78 -4.82 84.34
C GLU A 316 23.56 -5.77 83.42
N ALA A 317 23.02 -6.11 82.24
CA ALA A 317 23.67 -6.97 81.26
C ALA A 317 24.81 -6.23 80.53
N ALA A 318 24.65 -4.92 80.28
CA ALA A 318 25.69 -4.08 79.70
C ALA A 318 26.90 -3.90 80.66
N LEU A 319 26.64 -3.75 81.95
CA LEU A 319 27.67 -3.66 83.00
C LEU A 319 28.44 -4.98 83.19
N ALA A 320 27.77 -6.13 83.05
CA ALA A 320 28.40 -7.44 83.11
C ALA A 320 29.36 -7.67 81.92
N PHE A 321 28.97 -7.28 80.70
CA PHE A 321 29.82 -7.37 79.51
C PHE A 321 31.02 -6.39 79.56
N ALA A 322 30.83 -5.18 80.09
CA ALA A 322 31.89 -4.17 80.21
C ALA A 322 33.01 -4.59 81.17
N LYS A 323 32.67 -5.28 82.27
CA LYS A 323 33.66 -5.80 83.24
C LYS A 323 34.55 -6.91 82.68
N VAL A 324 34.07 -7.70 81.71
CA VAL A 324 34.84 -8.78 81.09
C VAL A 324 35.76 -8.26 79.98
N LYS A 325 35.41 -7.15 79.29
CA LYS A 325 36.14 -6.67 78.11
C LYS A 325 36.97 -5.38 78.29
N LYS A 326 37.03 -4.77 79.48
CA LYS A 326 37.75 -3.48 79.73
C LYS A 326 37.45 -2.41 78.66
N ALA A 327 36.23 -2.37 78.13
CA ALA A 327 35.77 -1.33 77.21
C ALA A 327 34.98 -0.27 78.00
N PRO A 328 35.13 1.03 77.71
CA PRO A 328 34.39 2.09 78.40
C PRO A 328 32.88 1.94 78.17
N PRO A 329 32.03 2.26 79.18
CA PRO A 329 30.59 2.14 79.07
C PRO A 329 30.05 3.13 78.03
N SER A 330 29.33 2.61 77.05
CA SER A 330 28.52 3.39 76.11
C SER A 330 27.23 3.82 76.84
N THR A 331 27.17 5.09 77.25
CA THR A 331 25.96 5.71 77.81
C THR A 331 25.41 6.73 76.83
N ALA A 332 24.43 6.30 76.03
CA ALA A 332 23.32 7.07 75.46
C ALA A 332 22.61 6.15 74.44
N PRO A 333 21.27 6.19 74.27
CA PRO A 333 20.72 5.87 72.96
C PRO A 333 21.44 6.82 72.01
N ALA A 334 22.19 6.30 71.04
CA ALA A 334 22.93 7.14 70.11
C ALA A 334 21.92 8.15 69.54
N ALA A 335 22.09 9.43 69.89
CA ALA A 335 21.40 10.51 69.20
C ALA A 335 21.72 10.26 67.74
N MET A 336 20.68 10.06 66.92
CA MET A 336 20.84 9.57 65.56
C MET A 336 21.90 10.39 64.86
N ALA A 337 23.07 9.79 64.65
CA ALA A 337 24.16 10.49 63.98
C ALA A 337 23.70 10.64 62.53
N PRO A 338 23.56 11.86 61.99
CA PRO A 338 23.21 12.04 60.60
C PRO A 338 24.26 11.32 59.76
N SER A 339 23.84 10.23 59.12
CA SER A 339 24.73 9.35 58.40
C SER A 339 24.41 9.38 56.92
N TRP A 340 25.45 9.54 56.12
CA TRP A 340 25.39 9.34 54.69
C TRP A 340 25.47 7.84 54.39
N SER A 341 24.60 7.37 53.50
CA SER A 341 24.73 6.05 52.86
C SER A 341 24.75 6.20 51.36
N ALA A 342 25.49 5.32 50.68
CA ALA A 342 25.53 5.26 49.22
C ALA A 342 24.99 3.93 48.75
N TRP A 343 24.26 3.94 47.63
CA TRP A 343 23.73 2.75 47.01
C TRP A 343 24.00 2.76 45.51
N GLY A 344 24.01 1.57 44.93
CA GLY A 344 24.14 1.42 43.49
C GLY A 344 23.69 0.06 43.04
N GLY A 345 23.14 -0.01 41.84
CA GLY A 345 22.66 -1.27 41.30
C GLY A 345 22.31 -1.20 39.82
N PRO A 346 22.42 -2.34 39.12
CA PRO A 346 21.85 -2.47 37.79
C PRO A 346 20.33 -2.53 37.88
N PHE A 347 19.66 -2.01 36.86
CA PHE A 347 18.23 -2.21 36.63
C PHE A 347 17.99 -2.52 35.16
N GLY A 348 16.90 -3.20 34.86
CA GLY A 348 16.54 -3.53 33.50
C GLY A 348 15.33 -4.45 33.43
N GLY A 349 14.83 -4.65 32.22
CA GLY A 349 13.74 -5.57 31.97
C GLY A 349 13.29 -5.56 30.53
N THR A 350 12.54 -6.58 30.16
CA THR A 350 11.86 -6.68 28.87
C THR A 350 10.38 -6.39 29.04
N GLY A 351 9.75 -5.86 28.00
CA GLY A 351 8.32 -5.66 27.90
C GLY A 351 7.80 -6.16 26.57
N LYS A 352 6.55 -6.62 26.56
CA LYS A 352 5.77 -6.88 25.34
C LYS A 352 4.42 -6.20 25.50
N ILE A 353 4.05 -5.39 24.51
CA ILE A 353 2.70 -4.85 24.37
C ILE A 353 2.12 -5.48 23.11
N GLU A 354 1.01 -6.19 23.24
CA GLU A 354 0.37 -6.87 22.12
C GLU A 354 -0.42 -5.88 21.27
N GLY A 355 -0.32 -6.06 19.95
CA GLY A 355 -1.11 -5.31 18.99
C GLY A 355 -2.55 -5.81 18.90
N ASP A 356 -3.40 -5.01 18.26
CA ASP A 356 -4.78 -5.36 17.95
C ASP A 356 -4.96 -5.37 16.43
N ALA A 357 -5.18 -6.57 15.88
CA ALA A 357 -5.36 -6.77 14.44
C ALA A 357 -6.59 -6.02 13.89
N SER A 358 -7.64 -5.81 14.70
CA SER A 358 -8.83 -5.06 14.28
C SER A 358 -8.56 -3.56 14.14
N THR A 359 -7.73 -3.02 15.04
CA THR A 359 -7.23 -1.64 14.93
C THR A 359 -6.14 -1.51 13.86
N GLY A 360 -5.41 -2.60 13.60
CA GLY A 360 -4.26 -2.63 12.68
C GLY A 360 -2.97 -2.18 13.36
N SER A 361 -2.82 -2.46 14.66
CA SER A 361 -1.58 -2.25 15.42
C SER A 361 -0.79 -3.54 15.59
N SER A 362 0.53 -3.41 15.77
CA SER A 362 1.52 -4.48 15.80
C SER A 362 2.11 -4.67 17.19
N ASP A 363 2.58 -5.88 17.49
CA ASP A 363 3.27 -6.16 18.74
C ASP A 363 4.53 -5.29 18.90
N LEU A 364 4.68 -4.63 20.04
CA LEU A 364 5.87 -3.88 20.44
C LEU A 364 6.64 -4.68 21.49
N ARG A 365 7.93 -4.88 21.27
CA ARG A 365 8.86 -5.40 22.28
C ARG A 365 9.82 -4.32 22.71
N THR A 366 10.08 -4.26 24.00
CA THR A 366 11.00 -3.30 24.62
C THR A 366 12.02 -4.05 25.46
N ASN A 367 13.26 -3.57 25.48
CA ASN A 367 14.31 -4.04 26.35
C ASN A 367 15.05 -2.83 26.91
N THR A 368 15.08 -2.71 28.23
CA THR A 368 15.71 -1.61 28.94
C THR A 368 16.78 -2.16 29.87
N GLY A 369 17.88 -1.42 30.00
CA GLY A 369 18.96 -1.77 30.91
C GLY A 369 19.76 -0.55 31.30
N GLY A 370 20.19 -0.49 32.54
CA GLY A 370 20.94 0.64 33.05
C GLY A 370 21.57 0.37 34.39
N PHE A 371 22.29 1.39 34.86
CA PHE A 371 22.88 1.41 36.18
C PHE A 371 22.51 2.72 36.86
N ALA A 372 22.11 2.63 38.12
CA ALA A 372 21.83 3.80 38.94
C ALA A 372 22.72 3.76 40.18
N ALA A 373 23.11 4.95 40.63
CA ALA A 373 23.75 5.15 41.92
C ALA A 373 23.16 6.38 42.59
N GLY A 374 23.09 6.35 43.91
CA GLY A 374 22.56 7.44 44.70
C GLY A 374 23.19 7.53 46.06
N ILE A 375 22.93 8.67 46.69
CA ILE A 375 23.38 9.00 48.03
C ILE A 375 22.15 9.43 48.84
N ASP A 376 22.04 8.86 50.03
CA ASP A 376 20.98 9.11 51.01
C ASP A 376 21.56 9.86 52.22
N TYR A 377 20.81 10.82 52.73
CA TYR A 377 21.05 11.53 53.98
C TYR A 377 19.89 11.29 54.94
N LEU A 378 20.18 10.72 56.10
CA LEU A 378 19.19 10.45 57.14
C LEU A 378 18.91 11.73 57.95
N VAL A 379 17.69 12.25 57.81
CA VAL A 379 17.28 13.54 58.40
C VAL A 379 16.45 13.35 59.67
N ALA A 380 15.68 12.25 59.75
CA ALA A 380 14.94 11.81 60.95
C ALA A 380 14.95 10.26 61.02
N PRO A 381 14.63 9.63 62.17
CA PRO A 381 14.72 8.18 62.37
C PRO A 381 14.03 7.33 61.31
N ASP A 382 13.00 7.87 60.69
CA ASP A 382 12.21 7.24 59.64
C ASP A 382 12.28 7.96 58.29
N THR A 383 13.06 9.05 58.18
CA THR A 383 13.04 9.95 57.02
C THR A 383 14.42 10.13 56.40
N VAL A 384 14.55 9.73 55.15
CA VAL A 384 15.73 9.95 54.31
C VAL A 384 15.43 10.93 53.19
N VAL A 385 16.41 11.76 52.84
CA VAL A 385 16.43 12.56 51.62
C VAL A 385 17.61 12.13 50.79
N GLY A 386 17.44 11.94 49.49
CA GLY A 386 18.49 11.43 48.62
C GLY A 386 18.49 12.04 47.24
N PHE A 387 19.62 11.85 46.56
CA PHE A 387 19.83 12.20 45.16
C PHE A 387 20.39 10.98 44.43
N ALA A 388 19.93 10.75 43.20
CA ALA A 388 20.36 9.63 42.39
C ALA A 388 20.56 10.05 40.93
N LEU A 389 21.52 9.38 40.30
CA LEU A 389 21.80 9.46 38.87
C LEU A 389 21.67 8.07 38.27
N ALA A 390 21.23 8.00 37.03
CA ALA A 390 21.22 6.78 36.24
C ALA A 390 21.65 7.04 34.81
N GLY A 391 22.39 6.07 34.26
CA GLY A 391 22.63 5.94 32.83
C GLY A 391 22.02 4.64 32.36
N GLY A 392 21.31 4.68 31.23
CA GLY A 392 20.66 3.50 30.69
C GLY A 392 20.51 3.54 29.18
N VAL A 393 20.20 2.39 28.62
CA VAL A 393 19.91 2.20 27.20
C VAL A 393 18.54 1.58 27.06
N THR A 394 17.83 1.97 26.02
CA THR A 394 16.61 1.30 25.58
C THR A 394 16.79 0.75 24.18
N LYS A 395 16.18 -0.39 23.91
CA LYS A 395 16.00 -0.96 22.58
C LYS A 395 14.54 -1.35 22.44
N TRP A 396 13.95 -1.11 21.28
CA TRP A 396 12.58 -1.50 20.99
C TRP A 396 12.44 -1.90 19.52
N ASP A 397 11.56 -2.87 19.28
CA ASP A 397 11.23 -3.39 17.96
C ASP A 397 9.71 -3.52 17.82
N ILE A 398 9.21 -3.20 16.63
CA ILE A 398 7.81 -3.37 16.26
C ILE A 398 7.72 -4.52 15.26
N ALA A 399 6.79 -5.43 15.50
CA ALA A 399 6.56 -6.60 14.67
C ALA A 399 6.22 -6.23 13.21
N ALA A 400 6.15 -7.25 12.35
CA ALA A 400 5.90 -7.10 10.91
C ALA A 400 6.93 -6.25 10.14
N GLY A 401 8.14 -6.08 10.69
CA GLY A 401 9.23 -5.37 10.02
C GLY A 401 9.03 -3.86 9.94
N LEU A 402 8.17 -3.29 10.80
CA LEU A 402 7.86 -1.85 10.85
C LEU A 402 8.99 -0.99 11.43
N GLY A 403 10.08 -1.64 11.85
CA GLY A 403 11.30 -1.00 12.33
C GLY A 403 11.43 -1.07 13.84
N GLY A 404 12.41 -0.34 14.34
CA GLY A 404 12.77 -0.30 15.75
C GLY A 404 13.73 0.84 16.02
N GLY A 405 14.16 0.97 17.26
CA GLY A 405 15.09 2.01 17.65
C GLY A 405 15.83 1.68 18.94
N SER A 406 16.83 2.51 19.22
CA SER A 406 17.52 2.52 20.49
C SER A 406 17.70 3.94 20.98
N SER A 407 17.75 4.12 22.30
CA SER A 407 18.10 5.41 22.90
C SER A 407 19.06 5.20 24.07
N ASP A 408 19.96 6.16 24.25
CA ASP A 408 20.71 6.33 25.48
C ASP A 408 19.99 7.37 26.33
N ALA A 409 19.91 7.12 27.64
CA ALA A 409 19.19 7.98 28.57
C ALA A 409 20.06 8.26 29.79
N PHE A 410 20.04 9.51 30.22
CA PHE A 410 20.57 9.95 31.50
C PHE A 410 19.43 10.49 32.34
N GLN A 411 19.35 10.06 33.60
CA GLN A 411 18.28 10.44 34.52
C GLN A 411 18.89 10.94 35.82
N ALA A 412 18.27 11.96 36.40
CA ALA A 412 18.63 12.50 37.70
C ALA A 412 17.35 12.69 38.52
N GLY A 413 17.39 12.34 39.79
CA GLY A 413 16.24 12.44 40.69
C GLY A 413 16.66 12.85 42.09
N ALA A 414 15.81 13.64 42.74
CA ALA A 414 15.87 13.88 44.17
C ALA A 414 14.60 13.31 44.81
N TYR A 415 14.70 12.74 46.00
CA TYR A 415 13.58 12.10 46.68
C TYR A 415 13.66 12.28 48.20
N ALA A 416 12.50 12.14 48.85
CA ALA A 416 12.38 12.02 50.29
C ALA A 416 11.45 10.85 50.59
N VAL A 417 11.83 9.99 51.55
CA VAL A 417 11.02 8.83 51.96
C VAL A 417 10.91 8.82 53.47
N THR A 418 9.68 8.90 53.97
CA THR A 418 9.34 8.73 55.39
C THR A 418 8.62 7.40 55.57
N ARG A 419 9.11 6.55 56.48
CA ARG A 419 8.53 5.22 56.78
C ARG A 419 8.09 5.16 58.25
N PRO A 420 6.90 5.69 58.59
CA PRO A 420 6.44 5.68 59.97
C PRO A 420 6.32 4.23 60.47
N GLY A 421 6.91 3.94 61.63
CA GLY A 421 6.90 2.60 62.21
C GLY A 421 5.48 2.08 62.48
N ARG A 422 5.27 0.76 62.40
CA ARG A 422 4.03 0.14 62.89
C ARG A 422 3.89 0.49 64.37
N GLY A 423 2.86 1.26 64.70
CA GLY A 423 2.48 1.50 66.09
C GLY A 423 2.38 0.16 66.82
N THR A 424 3.09 0.04 67.94
CA THR A 424 2.93 -1.06 68.87
C THR A 424 1.45 -1.14 69.24
N SER A 425 0.76 -2.20 68.82
CA SER A 425 -0.54 -2.52 69.44
C SER A 425 -0.30 -2.69 70.94
N PRO A 426 -1.09 -2.06 71.81
CA PRO A 426 -0.99 -2.35 73.24
C PRO A 426 -1.38 -3.82 73.42
N ALA A 427 -0.45 -4.62 73.91
CA ALA A 427 -0.77 -5.93 74.46
C ALA A 427 -1.67 -5.71 75.68
N LEU A 428 -2.70 -6.57 75.78
CA LEU A 428 -3.78 -6.65 76.78
C LEU A 428 -3.48 -6.12 78.18
#